data_AF-A0A813GM97-F1
#
_entry.id   AF-A0A813GM97-F1
#
_cell.length_a   1.000
_cell.length_b   1.000
_cell.length_c   1.000
_cell.angle_alpha   90.00
_cell.angle_beta   90.00
_cell.angle_gamma   90.00
#
_symmetry.space_group_name_H-M   'P 1'
#
loop_
_entity.id
_entity.type
_entity.pdbx_description
1 polymer ?
#
loop_
_entity_poly.entity_id
_entity_poly.type
_entity_poly.pdbx_seq_one_letter_code
_entity_poly.pdbx_strand_id
1 'polypeptide(L)'
;MLRPGSADDDSSLPLVVQLLQVDGSFRFGAAKRKNTDCAAAAGNTSTTTAVVYFVCFWRAMQELQDRLLGCDPADAKGKAAAQDDREPIAEEAAALREEALGLAAKGELTAVAFASLVAAHRRKSSDHEAWESLAEAARHLADAAQPQTLLPDASGNCTGTLQWFVPSGKPMSNDLLSALLLSWLFELREEYCRGSRGNLIRSVRDVTGCTTREACVHLGASRWDLEGALRSHDLQNTCNTLCALEACRPAHAGWSSQAAKIRRAERDCPICACDFRPGGSEPAVTRCCFKSICAHCVAVLVATGRGNIGEHEMLCPFCRKTEALPISTQGHCVGLPPPTASVQKLGSV
;
A
#
# COMPACT_ATOMS: atom_id res chain seq x y z
N MET A 1 -37.37 39.06 17.50
CA MET A 1 -36.05 39.01 18.17
C MET A 1 -35.71 37.56 18.43
N LEU A 2 -34.99 36.92 17.51
CA LEU A 2 -34.49 35.56 17.63
C LEU A 2 -32.98 35.64 17.53
N ARG A 3 -32.27 35.17 18.55
CA ARG A 3 -30.80 35.07 18.54
C ARG A 3 -30.39 33.96 17.55
N PRO A 4 -29.37 34.18 16.70
CA PRO A 4 -28.78 33.09 15.95
C PRO A 4 -27.93 32.23 16.91
N GLY A 5 -28.25 30.94 16.96
CA GLY A 5 -27.43 29.95 17.66
C GLY A 5 -26.10 29.79 16.94
N SER A 6 -25.01 29.82 17.70
CA SER A 6 -23.67 29.45 17.25
C SER A 6 -23.69 28.00 16.83
N ALA A 7 -23.51 27.73 15.55
CA ALA A 7 -23.15 26.41 15.06
C ALA A 7 -21.70 26.16 15.47
N ASP A 8 -21.52 25.36 16.51
CA ASP A 8 -20.25 24.69 16.79
C ASP A 8 -19.97 23.75 15.62
N ASP A 9 -19.06 24.17 14.75
CA ASP A 9 -18.60 23.44 13.58
C ASP A 9 -17.54 22.41 14.03
N ASP A 10 -18.02 21.36 14.69
CA ASP A 10 -17.22 20.25 15.23
C ASP A 10 -16.81 19.31 14.10
N SER A 11 -15.81 19.75 13.33
CA SER A 11 -15.01 18.86 12.49
C SER A 11 -14.19 17.96 13.40
N SER A 12 -14.80 16.85 13.82
CA SER A 12 -14.19 15.90 14.74
C SER A 12 -12.91 15.32 14.13
N LEU A 13 -11.76 15.81 14.57
CA LEU A 13 -10.46 15.21 14.29
C LEU A 13 -10.48 13.73 14.73
N PRO A 14 -9.74 12.81 14.07
CA PRO A 14 -9.69 11.41 14.47
C PRO A 14 -9.37 11.27 15.97
N LEU A 15 -9.97 10.31 16.67
CA LEU A 15 -9.84 10.15 18.13
C LEU A 15 -8.37 10.13 18.61
N VAL A 16 -7.47 9.60 17.78
CA VAL A 16 -6.02 9.58 18.06
C VAL A 16 -5.43 10.99 18.11
N VAL A 17 -5.96 11.93 17.32
CA VAL A 17 -5.60 13.35 17.27
C VAL A 17 -6.31 14.15 18.38
N GLN A 18 -7.50 13.72 18.82
CA GLN A 18 -8.17 14.33 19.98
C GLN A 18 -7.51 13.97 21.32
N LEU A 19 -6.94 12.76 21.42
CA LEU A 19 -6.14 12.33 22.57
C LEU A 19 -4.76 13.02 22.64
N LEU A 20 -4.43 13.83 21.63
CA LEU A 20 -3.19 14.53 21.42
C LEU A 20 -3.39 16.03 21.78
N GLN A 21 -3.54 16.35 23.08
CA GLN A 21 -3.57 17.74 23.61
C GLN A 21 -2.24 18.51 23.50
N VAL A 22 -2.13 19.42 22.54
CA VAL A 22 -0.95 20.29 22.36
C VAL A 22 -1.08 21.54 23.22
N ASP A 23 -0.09 21.80 24.07
CA ASP A 23 0.09 23.11 24.69
C ASP A 23 0.99 23.96 23.76
N GLY A 24 0.46 25.04 23.21
CA GLY A 24 1.11 25.91 22.20
C GLY A 24 2.32 26.71 22.71
N SER A 25 2.92 26.29 23.82
CA SER A 25 3.96 26.99 24.57
C SER A 25 5.39 26.62 24.17
N PHE A 26 5.60 25.57 23.35
CA PHE A 26 6.96 25.16 22.94
C PHE A 26 7.48 25.97 21.75
N ARG A 27 8.33 26.97 22.03
CA ARG A 27 9.13 27.66 21.01
C ARG A 27 10.51 26.99 20.93
N PHE A 28 10.93 26.56 19.74
CA PHE A 28 12.33 26.20 19.51
C PHE A 28 13.20 27.39 19.88
N GLY A 29 14.10 27.19 20.84
CA GLY A 29 15.00 28.24 21.30
C GLY A 29 15.80 28.77 20.13
N ALA A 30 15.51 30.00 19.71
CA ALA A 30 16.40 30.76 18.84
C ALA A 30 17.78 30.72 19.48
N ALA A 31 18.78 30.22 18.73
CA ALA A 31 20.16 30.19 19.16
C ALA A 31 20.49 31.55 19.80
N LYS A 32 20.83 31.52 21.09
CA LYS A 32 21.11 32.71 21.91
C LYS A 32 22.09 33.62 21.17
N ARG A 33 21.57 34.66 20.51
CA ARG A 33 22.35 35.87 20.26
C ARG A 33 22.57 36.49 21.62
N LYS A 34 23.77 36.23 22.12
CA LYS A 34 24.33 36.76 23.36
C LYS A 34 24.27 38.28 23.28
N ASN A 35 23.28 38.90 23.94
CA ASN A 35 23.42 40.30 24.32
C ASN A 35 22.57 40.65 25.55
N THR A 36 23.30 41.09 26.57
CA THR A 36 22.96 42.14 27.55
C THR A 36 21.80 41.92 28.52
N ASP A 37 22.17 41.50 29.74
CA ASP A 37 21.90 42.14 31.02
C ASP A 37 20.66 43.04 31.15
N CYS A 38 19.63 42.57 31.87
CA CYS A 38 18.99 43.30 32.98
C CYS A 38 17.92 42.43 33.68
N ALA A 39 17.69 42.76 34.94
CA ALA A 39 17.26 41.87 36.01
C ALA A 39 15.74 41.63 36.15
N ALA A 40 15.46 40.47 36.76
CA ALA A 40 14.42 40.14 37.75
C ALA A 40 12.97 40.64 37.53
N ALA A 41 12.08 39.70 37.18
CA ALA A 41 10.70 39.67 37.69
C ALA A 41 10.28 38.21 37.92
N ALA A 42 9.91 37.94 39.17
CA ALA A 42 9.40 36.66 39.65
C ALA A 42 7.92 36.49 39.28
N GLY A 43 7.50 35.22 39.15
CA GLY A 43 6.08 34.85 39.22
C GLY A 43 5.49 34.41 37.89
N ASN A 44 5.74 33.15 37.52
CA ASN A 44 4.68 32.19 37.22
C ASN A 44 5.31 30.81 37.14
N THR A 45 4.90 29.95 38.06
CA THR A 45 5.20 28.52 38.05
C THR A 45 4.61 27.93 36.78
N SER A 46 5.44 27.85 35.74
CA SER A 46 5.14 27.17 34.49
C SER A 46 4.88 25.70 34.83
N THR A 47 3.62 25.29 34.73
CA THR A 47 3.23 23.89 34.60
C THR A 47 4.13 23.25 33.56
N THR A 48 4.90 22.25 33.99
CA THR A 48 5.69 21.38 33.13
C THR A 48 4.74 20.49 32.33
N THR A 49 4.13 21.06 31.29
CA THR A 49 3.33 20.32 30.31
C THR A 49 4.31 19.58 29.40
N ALA A 50 4.35 18.25 29.55
CA ALA A 50 5.23 17.38 28.81
C ALA A 50 4.87 17.43 27.31
N VAL A 51 5.76 18.03 26.52
CA VAL A 51 5.67 18.10 25.06
C VAL A 51 6.02 16.72 24.50
N VAL A 52 5.01 15.90 24.25
CA VAL A 52 5.16 14.53 23.72
C VAL A 52 4.46 14.37 22.35
N TYR A 53 4.60 15.36 21.47
CA TYR A 53 4.11 15.27 20.08
C TYR A 53 5.18 14.72 19.15
N PHE A 54 6.37 15.32 19.23
CA PHE A 54 7.50 14.93 18.41
C PHE A 54 8.01 13.52 18.75
N VAL A 55 8.04 13.17 20.03
CA VAL A 55 8.49 11.84 20.50
C VAL A 55 7.50 10.75 20.10
N CYS A 56 6.19 11.00 20.16
CA CYS A 56 5.18 10.04 19.72
C CYS A 56 5.21 9.83 18.20
N PHE A 57 5.33 10.91 17.43
CA PHE A 57 5.56 10.83 16.00
C PHE A 57 6.82 10.02 15.68
N TRP A 58 7.91 10.28 16.39
CA TRP A 58 9.18 9.58 16.17
C TRP A 58 9.12 8.10 16.53
N ARG A 59 8.46 7.77 17.64
CA ARG A 59 8.21 6.41 18.06
C ARG A 59 7.30 5.68 17.06
N ALA A 60 6.27 6.34 16.54
CA ALA A 60 5.41 5.78 15.50
C ALA A 60 6.19 5.55 14.20
N MET A 61 7.07 6.46 13.81
CA MET A 61 7.98 6.29 12.67
C MET A 61 8.93 5.12 12.87
N GLN A 62 9.54 4.98 14.05
CA GLN A 62 10.42 3.85 14.37
C GLN A 62 9.65 2.53 14.40
N GLU A 63 8.47 2.51 15.02
CA GLU A 63 7.62 1.30 15.09
C GLU A 63 7.11 0.90 13.70
N LEU A 64 6.78 1.87 12.85
CA LEU A 64 6.43 1.61 11.46
C LEU A 64 7.63 1.03 10.70
N GLN A 65 8.81 1.64 10.83
CA GLN A 65 10.03 1.12 10.24
C GLN A 65 10.29 -0.30 10.71
N ASP A 66 10.30 -0.55 12.02
CA ASP A 66 10.53 -1.88 12.59
C ASP A 66 9.54 -2.93 12.07
N ARG A 67 8.26 -2.54 11.90
CA ARG A 67 7.21 -3.42 11.36
C ARG A 67 7.34 -3.68 9.86
N LEU A 68 7.64 -2.66 9.05
CA LEU A 68 7.90 -2.83 7.62
C LEU A 68 9.17 -3.65 7.39
N LEU A 69 10.14 -3.56 8.30
CA LEU A 69 11.36 -4.34 8.28
C LEU A 69 11.17 -5.81 8.67
N GLY A 70 9.97 -6.21 9.10
CA GLY A 70 9.72 -7.55 9.66
C GLY A 70 10.66 -7.90 10.81
N CYS A 71 11.25 -6.90 11.47
CA CYS A 71 12.20 -7.10 12.55
C CYS A 71 11.40 -7.49 13.78
N ASP A 72 11.21 -8.79 13.98
CA ASP A 72 10.76 -9.29 15.27
C ASP A 72 11.86 -8.92 16.30
N PRO A 73 11.58 -8.10 17.32
CA PRO A 73 12.60 -7.59 18.24
C PRO A 73 13.36 -8.70 19.00
N ALA A 74 12.84 -9.93 18.97
CA ALA A 74 13.46 -11.11 19.59
C ALA A 74 14.69 -11.63 18.81
N ASP A 75 14.81 -11.40 17.50
CA ASP A 75 15.87 -12.01 16.67
C ASP A 75 17.03 -11.06 16.37
N ALA A 76 17.81 -10.74 17.42
CA ALA A 76 18.97 -9.86 17.31
C ALA A 76 20.08 -10.36 16.35
N LYS A 77 20.15 -11.67 16.07
CA LYS A 77 21.13 -12.26 15.12
C LYS A 77 20.77 -12.00 13.64
N GLY A 78 19.53 -11.66 13.32
CA GLY A 78 19.08 -11.39 11.95
C GLY A 78 19.32 -9.95 11.45
N LYS A 79 19.75 -9.02 12.32
CA LYS A 79 19.75 -7.58 12.04
C LYS A 79 20.61 -7.14 10.85
N ALA A 80 21.74 -7.80 10.60
CA ALA A 80 22.62 -7.42 9.49
C ALA A 80 22.01 -7.76 8.13
N ALA A 81 21.39 -8.94 7.98
CA ALA A 81 20.70 -9.34 6.75
C ALA A 81 19.40 -8.54 6.55
N ALA A 82 18.69 -8.22 7.65
CA ALA A 82 17.49 -7.40 7.61
C ALA A 82 17.74 -5.93 7.22
N GLN A 83 18.98 -5.45 7.32
CA GLN A 83 19.33 -4.08 6.94
C GLN A 83 19.50 -3.91 5.42
N ASP A 84 19.84 -4.96 4.67
CA ASP A 84 19.84 -4.88 3.19
C ASP A 84 18.44 -5.04 2.62
N ASP A 85 17.55 -5.77 3.30
CA ASP A 85 16.18 -6.02 2.85
C ASP A 85 15.16 -4.93 3.25
N ARG A 86 15.60 -3.68 3.43
CA ARG A 86 14.67 -2.59 3.73
C ARG A 86 13.80 -2.26 2.54
N GLU A 87 12.49 -2.14 2.79
CA GLU A 87 11.56 -1.61 1.80
C GLU A 87 11.96 -0.18 1.39
N PRO A 88 12.06 0.12 0.07
CA PRO A 88 12.46 1.43 -0.41
C PRO A 88 11.63 2.58 0.16
N ILE A 89 10.31 2.39 0.29
CA ILE A 89 9.39 3.42 0.81
C ILE A 89 9.72 3.82 2.25
N ALA A 90 10.23 2.91 3.07
CA ALA A 90 10.61 3.18 4.46
C ALA A 90 11.87 4.07 4.52
N GLU A 91 12.83 3.85 3.62
CA GLU A 91 14.02 4.70 3.47
C GLU A 91 13.64 6.08 2.92
N GLU A 92 12.75 6.14 1.94
CA GLU A 92 12.25 7.39 1.37
C GLU A 92 11.49 8.24 2.41
N ALA A 93 10.64 7.60 3.23
CA ALA A 93 9.92 8.26 4.33
C ALA A 93 10.88 8.75 5.44
N ALA A 94 11.95 7.98 5.72
CA ALA A 94 13.01 8.41 6.63
C ALA A 94 13.75 9.64 6.10
N ALA A 95 14.08 9.65 4.81
CA ALA A 95 14.76 10.77 4.16
C ALA A 95 13.89 12.04 4.20
N LEU A 96 12.61 11.94 3.84
CA LEU A 96 11.65 13.05 3.93
C LEU A 96 11.64 13.64 5.34
N ARG A 97 11.59 12.78 6.35
CA ARG A 97 11.58 13.17 7.75
C ARG A 97 12.83 13.95 8.13
N GLU A 98 14.03 13.45 7.82
CA GLU A 98 15.28 14.16 8.13
C GLU A 98 15.34 15.53 7.44
N GLU A 99 14.93 15.61 6.16
CA GLU A 99 14.92 16.87 5.41
C GLU A 99 13.90 17.87 5.98
N ALA A 100 12.69 17.41 6.31
CA ALA A 100 11.66 18.24 6.94
C ALA A 100 12.11 18.79 8.30
N LEU A 101 12.81 17.97 9.10
CA LEU A 101 13.37 18.41 10.38
C LEU A 101 14.53 19.36 10.23
N GLY A 102 15.37 19.15 9.22
CA GLY A 102 16.41 20.10 8.85
C GLY A 102 15.83 21.48 8.52
N LEU A 103 14.73 21.53 7.76
CA LEU A 103 14.02 22.78 7.45
C LEU A 103 13.35 23.39 8.70
N ALA A 104 12.74 22.56 9.55
CA ALA A 104 12.09 23.02 10.77
C ALA A 104 13.09 23.63 11.76
N ALA A 105 14.24 22.99 11.94
CA ALA A 105 15.32 23.47 12.81
C ALA A 105 15.89 24.83 12.36
N LYS A 106 15.88 25.11 11.06
CA LYS A 106 16.27 26.40 10.48
C LYS A 106 15.16 27.46 10.52
N GLY A 107 13.93 27.06 10.88
CA GLY A 107 12.76 27.93 10.77
C GLY A 107 12.32 28.20 9.32
N GLU A 108 12.77 27.38 8.37
CA GLU A 108 12.51 27.51 6.93
C GLU A 108 11.35 26.62 6.45
N LEU A 109 10.86 25.73 7.31
CA LEU A 109 9.74 24.84 6.98
C LEU A 109 8.43 25.64 6.92
N THR A 110 8.10 26.17 5.76
CA THR A 110 6.80 26.76 5.41
C THR A 110 5.91 25.73 4.71
N ALA A 111 4.61 25.99 4.58
CA ALA A 111 3.70 25.10 3.83
C ALA A 111 4.16 24.89 2.38
N VAL A 112 4.63 25.95 1.72
CA VAL A 112 5.17 25.90 0.34
C VAL A 112 6.47 25.08 0.29
N ALA A 113 7.36 25.27 1.27
CA ALA A 113 8.60 24.48 1.35
C ALA A 113 8.28 22.99 1.58
N PHE A 114 7.31 22.68 2.44
CA PHE A 114 6.87 21.31 2.69
C PHE A 114 6.26 20.67 1.43
N ALA A 115 5.36 21.36 0.72
CA ALA A 115 4.79 20.88 -0.53
C ALA A 115 5.87 20.62 -1.60
N SER A 116 6.86 21.52 -1.69
CA SER A 116 8.00 21.36 -2.60
C SER A 116 8.87 20.16 -2.23
N LEU A 117 9.10 19.94 -0.93
CA LEU A 117 9.82 18.80 -0.40
C LEU A 117 9.11 17.48 -0.73
N VAL A 118 7.81 17.38 -0.42
CA VAL A 118 6.99 16.19 -0.74
C VAL A 118 7.01 15.90 -2.25
N ALA A 119 6.85 16.93 -3.08
CA ALA A 119 6.92 16.78 -4.53
C ALA A 119 8.30 16.29 -5.01
N ALA A 120 9.39 16.70 -4.35
CA ALA A 120 10.73 16.25 -4.66
C ALA A 120 10.94 14.77 -4.29
N HIS A 121 10.47 14.33 -3.13
CA HIS A 121 10.52 12.92 -2.73
C HIS A 121 9.66 12.05 -3.64
N ARG A 122 8.43 12.47 -3.93
CA ARG A 122 7.53 11.76 -4.85
C ARG A 122 8.16 11.50 -6.22
N ARG A 123 8.86 12.48 -6.80
CA ARG A 123 9.55 12.32 -8.09
C ARG A 123 10.70 11.32 -8.07
N LYS A 124 11.33 11.11 -6.91
CA LYS A 124 12.43 10.16 -6.72
C LYS A 124 11.94 8.78 -6.26
N SER A 125 10.67 8.69 -5.86
CA SER A 125 10.10 7.49 -5.27
C SER A 125 9.94 6.37 -6.29
N SER A 126 10.16 5.14 -5.85
CA SER A 126 9.80 3.94 -6.59
C SER A 126 8.28 3.73 -6.70
N ASP A 127 7.48 4.38 -5.85
CA ASP A 127 6.03 4.24 -5.77
C ASP A 127 5.35 5.61 -5.67
N HIS A 128 5.09 6.22 -6.82
CA HIS A 128 4.57 7.59 -6.89
C HIS A 128 3.16 7.74 -6.31
N GLU A 129 2.37 6.68 -6.35
CA GLU A 129 0.99 6.64 -5.85
C GLU A 129 0.94 6.62 -4.32
N ALA A 130 1.94 6.02 -3.65
CA ALA A 130 2.08 6.06 -2.19
C ALA A 130 2.15 7.49 -1.63
N TRP A 131 2.65 8.43 -2.45
CA TRP A 131 2.86 9.81 -2.08
C TRP A 131 1.69 10.73 -2.46
N GLU A 132 0.69 10.25 -3.19
CA GLU A 132 -0.34 11.12 -3.77
C GLU A 132 -1.16 11.82 -2.69
N SER A 133 -1.62 11.08 -1.66
CA SER A 133 -2.43 11.65 -0.57
C SER A 133 -1.67 12.73 0.20
N LEU A 134 -0.41 12.48 0.55
CA LEU A 134 0.44 13.47 1.21
C LEU A 134 0.74 14.67 0.30
N ALA A 135 0.98 14.45 -0.99
CA ALA A 135 1.24 15.51 -1.95
C ALA A 135 0.02 16.40 -2.18
N GLU A 136 -1.18 15.84 -2.22
CA GLU A 136 -2.44 16.57 -2.29
C GLU A 136 -2.67 17.41 -1.03
N ALA A 137 -2.52 16.82 0.16
CA ALA A 137 -2.64 17.54 1.42
C ALA A 137 -1.63 18.68 1.54
N ALA A 138 -0.38 18.45 1.14
CA ALA A 138 0.66 19.47 1.16
C ALA A 138 0.39 20.61 0.15
N ARG A 139 -0.13 20.29 -1.05
CA ARG A 139 -0.54 21.31 -2.03
C ARG A 139 -1.68 22.16 -1.49
N HIS A 140 -2.73 21.57 -0.92
CA HIS A 140 -3.83 22.32 -0.33
C HIS A 140 -3.37 23.29 0.77
N LEU A 141 -2.41 22.87 1.59
CA LEU A 141 -1.80 23.73 2.61
C LEU A 141 -0.98 24.87 2.00
N ALA A 142 -0.24 24.59 0.94
CA ALA A 142 0.52 25.62 0.23
C ALA A 142 -0.41 26.65 -0.42
N ASP A 143 -1.49 26.19 -1.07
CA ASP A 143 -2.50 27.05 -1.70
C ASP A 143 -3.23 27.91 -0.67
N ALA A 144 -3.60 27.34 0.48
CA ALA A 144 -4.21 28.07 1.59
C ALA A 144 -3.27 29.10 2.24
N ALA A 145 -1.95 28.93 2.11
CA ALA A 145 -0.94 29.86 2.61
C ALA A 145 -0.58 30.97 1.61
N GLN A 146 -1.06 30.90 0.36
CA GLN A 146 -0.82 31.97 -0.59
C GLN A 146 -1.58 33.23 -0.15
N PRO A 147 -0.95 34.41 -0.21
CA PRO A 147 -1.64 35.64 0.08
C PRO A 147 -2.73 35.78 -0.98
N GLN A 148 -3.99 35.64 -0.57
CA GLN A 148 -5.09 36.01 -1.44
C GLN A 148 -4.89 37.49 -1.74
N THR A 149 -4.45 37.80 -2.96
CA THR A 149 -4.57 39.14 -3.52
C THR A 149 -6.05 39.44 -3.57
N LEU A 150 -6.56 39.93 -2.44
CA LEU A 150 -7.86 40.56 -2.33
C LEU A 150 -7.77 41.75 -3.29
N LEU A 151 -8.22 41.52 -4.52
CA LEU A 151 -8.69 42.61 -5.36
C LEU A 151 -9.69 43.37 -4.48
N PRO A 152 -9.47 44.66 -4.21
CA PRO A 152 -10.35 45.42 -3.34
C PRO A 152 -11.72 45.52 -4.01
N ASP A 153 -12.62 44.60 -3.67
CA ASP A 153 -14.00 44.67 -4.09
C ASP A 153 -14.63 45.90 -3.44
N ALA A 154 -15.06 46.84 -4.28
CA ALA A 154 -15.61 48.14 -3.88
C ALA A 154 -16.96 48.04 -3.14
N SER A 155 -17.52 46.84 -2.94
CA SER A 155 -18.77 46.66 -2.19
C SER A 155 -18.47 46.31 -0.73
N GLY A 156 -18.35 47.35 0.10
CA GLY A 156 -17.99 47.26 1.51
C GLY A 156 -19.00 46.57 2.43
N ASN A 157 -19.20 45.27 2.30
CA ASN A 157 -19.93 44.43 3.28
C ASN A 157 -19.21 43.08 3.48
N CYS A 158 -18.04 43.11 4.12
CA CYS A 158 -17.31 41.90 4.52
C CYS A 158 -17.84 41.37 5.86
N THR A 159 -18.66 40.32 5.81
CA THR A 159 -18.95 39.48 6.97
C THR A 159 -17.88 38.40 7.05
N GLY A 160 -17.07 38.48 8.11
CA GLY A 160 -15.85 37.70 8.28
C GLY A 160 -16.10 36.21 8.43
N THR A 161 -15.48 35.42 7.56
CA THR A 161 -15.36 33.97 7.73
C THR A 161 -13.89 33.58 7.52
N LEU A 162 -13.17 33.42 8.64
CA LEU A 162 -11.98 32.58 8.93
C LEU A 162 -10.81 32.37 7.92
N GLN A 163 -10.79 32.99 6.74
CA GLN A 163 -9.72 32.80 5.73
C GLN A 163 -8.37 33.47 6.05
N TRP A 164 -8.15 34.00 7.26
CA TRP A 164 -7.06 34.96 7.53
C TRP A 164 -5.82 34.45 8.28
N PHE A 165 -5.66 33.15 8.55
CA PHE A 165 -4.69 32.73 9.58
C PHE A 165 -3.33 32.17 9.16
N VAL A 166 -2.98 32.13 7.87
CA VAL A 166 -1.61 31.72 7.48
C VAL A 166 -0.90 32.85 6.76
N PRO A 167 -0.12 33.69 7.49
CA PRO A 167 0.79 34.62 6.85
C PRO A 167 1.72 33.85 5.91
N SER A 168 1.76 34.25 4.64
CA SER A 168 2.69 33.71 3.65
C SER A 168 4.12 33.88 4.16
N GLY A 169 4.76 32.79 4.58
CA GLY A 169 6.10 32.80 5.17
C GLY A 169 6.16 32.49 6.68
N LYS A 170 5.02 32.29 7.36
CA LYS A 170 5.04 31.77 8.73
C LYS A 170 5.55 30.32 8.71
N PRO A 171 6.51 29.96 9.58
CA PRO A 171 6.91 28.57 9.76
C PRO A 171 5.70 27.71 10.14
N MET A 172 5.60 26.55 9.50
CA MET A 172 4.59 25.54 9.77
C MET A 172 4.73 25.04 11.21
N SER A 173 3.61 24.88 11.92
CA SER A 173 3.66 24.29 13.26
C SER A 173 4.02 22.81 13.15
N ASN A 174 4.81 22.33 14.12
CA ASN A 174 5.14 20.91 14.22
C ASN A 174 3.88 20.04 14.38
N ASP A 175 2.81 20.57 14.98
CA ASP A 175 1.58 19.83 15.21
C ASP A 175 0.88 19.53 13.89
N LEU A 176 0.80 20.53 13.01
CA LEU A 176 0.24 20.38 11.68
C LEU A 176 1.10 19.41 10.84
N LEU A 177 2.43 19.54 10.90
CA LEU A 177 3.33 18.60 10.23
C LEU A 177 3.13 17.17 10.72
N SER A 178 3.07 16.98 12.05
CA SER A 178 2.91 15.68 12.67
C SER A 178 1.57 15.06 12.31
N ALA A 179 0.48 15.84 12.29
CA ALA A 179 -0.85 15.35 11.93
C ALA A 179 -0.89 14.81 10.49
N LEU A 180 -0.31 15.54 9.53
CA LEU A 180 -0.26 15.13 8.12
C LEU A 180 0.58 13.88 7.94
N LEU A 181 1.79 13.88 8.49
CA LEU A 181 2.70 12.74 8.35
C LEU A 181 2.11 11.51 9.04
N LEU A 182 1.54 11.64 10.23
CA LEU A 182 0.98 10.50 10.95
C LEU A 182 -0.20 9.87 10.17
N SER A 183 -1.11 10.67 9.62
CA SER A 183 -2.21 10.17 8.79
C SER A 183 -1.68 9.37 7.59
N TRP A 184 -0.75 9.96 6.85
CA TRP A 184 -0.13 9.32 5.69
C TRP A 184 0.62 8.03 6.04
N LEU A 185 1.35 8.03 7.15
CA LEU A 185 2.10 6.85 7.62
C LEU A 185 1.18 5.69 8.01
N PHE A 186 0.00 5.98 8.55
CA PHE A 186 -1.01 4.96 8.81
C PHE A 186 -1.56 4.36 7.52
N GLU A 187 -1.81 5.18 6.50
CA GLU A 187 -2.21 4.71 5.17
C GLU A 187 -1.14 3.78 4.58
N LEU A 188 0.13 4.21 4.59
CA LEU A 188 1.25 3.40 4.12
C LEU A 188 1.33 2.07 4.87
N ARG A 189 1.21 2.10 6.20
CA ARG A 189 1.26 0.90 7.02
C ARG A 189 0.18 -0.09 6.63
N GLU A 190 -1.06 0.35 6.52
CA GLU A 190 -2.14 -0.55 6.16
C GLU A 190 -1.93 -1.09 4.75
N GLU A 191 -1.54 -0.26 3.78
CA GLU A 191 -1.36 -0.68 2.38
C GLU A 191 -0.19 -1.66 2.18
N TYR A 192 0.97 -1.38 2.79
CA TYR A 192 2.19 -2.20 2.64
C TYR A 192 2.21 -3.42 3.56
N CYS A 193 1.66 -3.35 4.78
CA CYS A 193 1.65 -4.52 5.66
C CYS A 193 0.48 -5.46 5.41
N ARG A 194 -0.70 -4.93 5.05
CA ARG A 194 -1.98 -5.68 5.05
C ARG A 194 -2.78 -5.53 3.75
N GLY A 195 -2.52 -4.48 3.00
CA GLY A 195 -3.27 -4.09 1.82
C GLY A 195 -2.80 -4.78 0.55
N SER A 196 -3.15 -4.17 -0.58
CA SER A 196 -2.91 -4.74 -1.90
C SER A 196 -1.42 -4.79 -2.22
N ARG A 197 -0.66 -3.74 -1.86
CA ARG A 197 0.79 -3.67 -2.08
C ARG A 197 1.54 -4.74 -1.30
N GLY A 198 1.20 -4.94 -0.02
CA GLY A 198 1.78 -6.02 0.77
C GLY A 198 1.53 -7.41 0.17
N ASN A 199 0.38 -7.62 -0.47
CA ASN A 199 0.09 -8.87 -1.17
C ASN A 199 0.92 -9.04 -2.45
N LEU A 200 1.10 -7.97 -3.22
CA LEU A 200 1.91 -7.97 -4.44
C LEU A 200 3.39 -8.24 -4.13
N ILE A 201 3.94 -7.53 -3.14
CA ILE A 201 5.34 -7.71 -2.70
C ILE A 201 5.57 -9.17 -2.31
N ARG A 202 4.71 -9.73 -1.45
CA ARG A 202 4.79 -11.15 -1.06
C ARG A 202 4.67 -12.09 -2.26
N SER A 203 3.76 -11.81 -3.18
CA SER A 203 3.55 -12.65 -4.37
C SER A 203 4.77 -12.69 -5.27
N VAL A 204 5.41 -11.54 -5.54
CA VAL A 204 6.66 -11.49 -6.30
C VAL A 204 7.75 -12.25 -5.55
N ARG A 205 7.97 -11.94 -4.28
CA ARG A 205 8.99 -12.55 -3.43
C ARG A 205 8.87 -14.08 -3.37
N ASP A 206 7.66 -14.59 -3.17
CA ASP A 206 7.39 -16.03 -3.06
C ASP A 206 7.57 -16.78 -4.41
N VAL A 207 7.47 -16.07 -5.54
CA VAL A 207 7.65 -16.64 -6.88
C VAL A 207 9.11 -16.58 -7.32
N THR A 208 9.77 -15.45 -7.14
CA THR A 208 11.14 -15.21 -7.60
C THR A 208 12.20 -15.66 -6.61
N GLY A 209 11.85 -15.74 -5.31
CA GLY A 209 12.81 -15.94 -4.23
C GLY A 209 13.72 -14.73 -3.97
N CYS A 210 13.40 -13.57 -4.53
CA CYS A 210 14.16 -12.34 -4.31
C CYS A 210 13.93 -11.76 -2.90
N THR A 211 14.66 -10.72 -2.56
CA THR A 211 14.45 -9.94 -1.34
C THR A 211 13.17 -9.07 -1.45
N THR A 212 12.62 -8.65 -0.32
CA THR A 212 11.49 -7.70 -0.26
C THR A 212 11.81 -6.39 -0.97
N ARG A 213 13.04 -5.89 -0.80
CA ARG A 213 13.55 -4.70 -1.49
C ARG A 213 13.54 -4.87 -3.00
N GLU A 214 14.09 -5.98 -3.52
CA GLU A 214 14.09 -6.28 -4.95
C GLU A 214 12.68 -6.43 -5.50
N ALA A 215 11.78 -7.09 -4.77
CA ALA A 215 10.37 -7.21 -5.15
C ALA A 215 9.72 -5.84 -5.31
N CYS A 216 9.94 -4.92 -4.37
CA CYS A 216 9.45 -3.54 -4.46
C CYS A 216 10.02 -2.81 -5.69
N VAL A 217 11.30 -3.00 -6.01
CA VAL A 217 11.94 -2.39 -7.18
C VAL A 217 11.33 -2.90 -8.48
N HIS A 218 11.12 -4.22 -8.61
CA HIS A 218 10.47 -4.79 -9.80
C HIS A 218 9.02 -4.32 -9.96
N LEU A 219 8.27 -4.24 -8.85
CA LEU A 219 6.91 -3.71 -8.83
C LEU A 219 6.89 -2.23 -9.21
N GLY A 220 7.73 -1.40 -8.59
CA GLY A 220 7.82 0.03 -8.90
C GLY A 220 8.16 0.30 -10.37
N ALA A 221 9.13 -0.43 -10.93
CA ALA A 221 9.49 -0.34 -12.35
C ALA A 221 8.34 -0.75 -13.28
N SER A 222 7.45 -1.64 -12.81
CA SER A 222 6.30 -2.16 -13.55
C SER A 222 4.99 -1.47 -13.18
N ARG A 223 5.05 -0.29 -12.53
CA ARG A 223 3.86 0.46 -12.06
C ARG A 223 2.91 -0.41 -11.23
N TRP A 224 3.50 -1.24 -10.37
CA TRP A 224 2.80 -2.18 -9.48
C TRP A 224 1.97 -3.24 -10.20
N ASP A 225 2.24 -3.49 -11.48
CA ASP A 225 1.70 -4.66 -12.19
C ASP A 225 2.51 -5.92 -11.84
N LEU A 226 1.83 -6.91 -11.26
CA LEU A 226 2.43 -8.19 -10.85
C LEU A 226 3.06 -8.92 -12.03
N GLU A 227 2.35 -8.99 -13.16
CA GLU A 227 2.84 -9.74 -14.32
C GLU A 227 4.03 -9.04 -14.96
N GLY A 228 3.96 -7.72 -15.13
CA GLY A 228 5.07 -6.89 -15.57
C GLY A 228 6.32 -7.09 -14.70
N ALA A 229 6.16 -7.12 -13.38
CA ALA A 229 7.26 -7.31 -12.44
C ALA A 229 7.92 -8.69 -12.59
N LEU A 230 7.12 -9.77 -12.67
CA LEU A 230 7.63 -11.13 -12.88
C LEU A 230 8.33 -11.28 -14.23
N ARG A 231 7.76 -10.73 -15.30
CA ARG A 231 8.39 -10.73 -16.63
C ARG A 231 9.71 -9.96 -16.60
N SER A 232 9.75 -8.79 -15.96
CA SER A 232 10.96 -7.97 -15.83
C SER A 232 12.08 -8.74 -15.12
N HIS A 233 11.76 -9.40 -14.01
CA HIS A 233 12.70 -10.24 -13.28
C HIS A 233 13.23 -11.41 -14.15
N ASP A 234 12.35 -12.14 -14.84
CA ASP A 234 12.77 -13.24 -15.70
C ASP A 234 13.69 -12.77 -16.83
N LEU A 235 13.39 -11.61 -17.44
CA LEU A 235 14.24 -10.98 -18.46
C LEU A 235 15.63 -10.61 -17.92
N GLN A 236 15.72 -10.18 -16.67
CA GLN A 236 17.00 -9.81 -16.04
C GLN A 236 17.82 -11.04 -15.63
N ASN A 237 17.18 -12.08 -15.08
CA ASN A 237 17.88 -13.26 -14.57
C ASN A 237 18.18 -14.31 -15.65
N THR A 238 17.35 -14.42 -16.70
CA THR A 238 17.69 -15.26 -17.84
C THR A 238 18.60 -14.48 -18.80
N CYS A 239 19.91 -14.55 -18.56
CA CYS A 239 20.95 -14.02 -19.46
C CYS A 239 20.97 -14.67 -20.87
N ASN A 240 19.94 -15.43 -21.25
CA ASN A 240 19.76 -15.96 -22.60
C ASN A 240 18.69 -15.12 -23.30
N THR A 241 19.16 -14.15 -24.09
CA THR A 241 18.35 -13.22 -24.92
C THR A 241 17.24 -13.89 -25.75
N LEU A 242 17.39 -15.17 -26.10
CA LEU A 242 16.36 -15.92 -26.83
C LEU A 242 15.12 -16.28 -25.99
N CYS A 243 15.29 -16.70 -24.73
CA CYS A 243 14.15 -17.00 -23.85
C CYS A 243 13.40 -15.72 -23.46
N ALA A 244 14.14 -14.62 -23.30
CA ALA A 244 13.60 -13.28 -23.10
C ALA A 244 12.73 -12.82 -24.27
N LEU A 245 13.18 -13.03 -25.52
CA LEU A 245 12.42 -12.68 -26.72
C LEU A 245 11.15 -13.54 -26.90
N GLU A 246 11.17 -14.80 -26.48
CA GLU A 246 9.97 -15.65 -26.46
C GLU A 246 8.96 -15.21 -25.41
N ALA A 247 9.42 -14.77 -24.22
CA ALA A 247 8.55 -14.24 -23.17
C ALA A 247 7.88 -12.90 -23.55
N CYS A 248 8.51 -12.11 -24.41
CA CYS A 248 7.99 -10.82 -24.90
C CYS A 248 7.04 -10.92 -26.10
N ARG A 249 6.79 -12.11 -26.67
CA ARG A 249 5.91 -12.25 -27.86
C ARG A 249 4.43 -12.09 -27.49
N PRO A 250 3.71 -11.07 -28.02
CA PRO A 250 2.30 -10.81 -27.70
C PRO A 250 1.36 -11.98 -28.04
N ALA A 251 1.71 -12.81 -29.03
CA ALA A 251 0.89 -13.92 -29.52
C ALA A 251 1.04 -15.23 -28.73
N HIS A 252 2.04 -15.32 -27.84
CA HIS A 252 2.28 -16.49 -26.97
C HIS A 252 2.35 -16.13 -25.48
N ALA A 253 2.20 -14.84 -25.13
CA ALA A 253 2.09 -14.34 -23.77
C ALA A 253 0.69 -14.60 -23.19
N GLY A 254 0.28 -15.88 -23.17
CA GLY A 254 -0.79 -16.37 -22.30
C GLY A 254 -0.33 -16.50 -20.84
N TRP A 255 0.55 -15.60 -20.39
CA TRP A 255 0.87 -15.47 -18.98
C TRP A 255 -0.30 -14.70 -18.37
N SER A 256 -1.35 -15.41 -17.96
CA SER A 256 -2.34 -14.82 -17.06
C SER A 256 -1.87 -15.05 -15.62
N SER A 257 -2.11 -14.09 -14.74
CA SER A 257 -1.98 -14.22 -13.29
C SER A 257 -2.80 -15.39 -12.72
N GLN A 258 -3.80 -15.89 -13.45
CA GLN A 258 -4.49 -17.14 -13.15
C GLN A 258 -3.73 -18.38 -13.62
N ALA A 259 -2.83 -18.29 -14.61
CA ALA A 259 -2.00 -19.37 -15.15
C ALA A 259 -0.56 -19.37 -14.61
N ALA A 260 -0.16 -18.35 -13.84
CA ALA A 260 1.22 -18.12 -13.35
C ALA A 260 1.79 -19.17 -12.37
N LYS A 261 1.11 -20.30 -12.17
CA LYS A 261 1.71 -21.47 -11.51
C LYS A 261 1.18 -22.82 -11.99
N ILE A 262 0.74 -22.92 -13.25
CA ILE A 262 1.11 -24.16 -13.95
C ILE A 262 2.62 -24.02 -14.11
N ARG A 263 3.40 -24.59 -13.18
CA ARG A 263 4.81 -24.85 -13.46
C ARG A 263 4.80 -25.42 -14.87
N ARG A 264 5.56 -24.89 -15.84
CA ARG A 264 5.64 -25.48 -17.20
C ARG A 264 5.90 -27.01 -17.19
N ALA A 265 6.22 -27.58 -16.04
CA ALA A 265 6.34 -29.02 -15.75
C ALA A 265 5.06 -29.74 -15.23
N GLU A 266 4.04 -29.06 -14.69
CA GLU A 266 2.76 -29.69 -14.28
C GLU A 266 1.94 -29.97 -15.56
N ARG A 267 2.30 -31.05 -16.23
CA ARG A 267 1.61 -31.54 -17.43
C ARG A 267 0.29 -32.20 -17.09
N ASP A 268 0.15 -32.71 -15.87
CA ASP A 268 -0.96 -33.59 -15.50
C ASP A 268 -1.77 -33.00 -14.35
N CYS A 269 -3.08 -33.27 -14.36
CA CYS A 269 -3.97 -32.92 -13.26
C CYS A 269 -3.53 -33.67 -11.99
N PRO A 270 -3.29 -32.99 -10.86
CA PRO A 270 -2.80 -33.63 -9.62
C PRO A 270 -3.83 -34.56 -8.94
N ILE A 271 -5.08 -34.60 -9.43
CA ILE A 271 -6.13 -35.46 -8.88
C ILE A 271 -6.26 -36.75 -9.70
N CYS A 272 -6.30 -36.63 -11.02
CA CYS A 272 -6.57 -37.76 -11.91
C CYS A 272 -5.43 -38.08 -12.90
N ALA A 273 -4.32 -37.34 -12.84
CA ALA A 273 -3.18 -37.44 -13.75
C ALA A 273 -3.50 -37.27 -15.25
N CYS A 274 -4.60 -36.59 -15.60
CA CYS A 274 -4.92 -36.26 -16.99
C CYS A 274 -4.01 -35.16 -17.54
N ASP A 275 -3.43 -35.38 -18.72
CA ASP A 275 -2.55 -34.41 -19.40
C ASP A 275 -3.34 -33.17 -19.88
N PHE A 276 -2.77 -31.97 -19.66
CA PHE A 276 -3.29 -30.66 -20.06
C PHE A 276 -2.85 -30.23 -21.47
N ARG A 277 -2.16 -31.08 -22.24
CA ARG A 277 -1.71 -30.78 -23.60
C ARG A 277 -2.83 -30.30 -24.55
N PRO A 278 -2.48 -29.57 -25.64
CA PRO A 278 -3.44 -29.13 -26.65
C PRO A 278 -4.23 -30.31 -27.22
N GLY A 279 -5.56 -30.31 -27.02
CA GLY A 279 -6.47 -31.42 -27.34
C GLY A 279 -6.97 -32.21 -26.13
N GLY A 280 -6.41 -31.97 -24.94
CA GLY A 280 -6.88 -32.49 -23.65
C GLY A 280 -7.95 -31.61 -22.99
N SER A 281 -8.23 -31.89 -21.72
CA SER A 281 -9.15 -31.09 -20.91
C SER A 281 -8.56 -29.73 -20.56
N GLU A 282 -9.34 -28.66 -20.74
CA GLU A 282 -8.94 -27.32 -20.32
C GLU A 282 -8.66 -27.28 -18.80
N PRO A 283 -7.48 -26.79 -18.37
CA PRO A 283 -7.16 -26.65 -16.96
C PRO A 283 -7.96 -25.51 -16.33
N ALA A 284 -8.66 -25.80 -15.24
CA ALA A 284 -9.25 -24.81 -14.36
C ALA A 284 -8.30 -24.54 -13.19
N VAL A 285 -8.06 -23.26 -12.87
CA VAL A 285 -7.16 -22.89 -11.77
C VAL A 285 -7.95 -22.43 -10.55
N THR A 286 -7.68 -23.07 -9.41
CA THR A 286 -8.24 -22.68 -8.11
C THR A 286 -7.70 -21.31 -7.68
N ARG A 287 -8.55 -20.45 -7.12
CA ARG A 287 -8.17 -19.09 -6.70
C ARG A 287 -7.41 -19.09 -5.37
N CYS A 288 -7.66 -20.06 -4.49
CA CYS A 288 -7.12 -20.03 -3.12
C CYS A 288 -5.66 -20.43 -3.08
N CYS A 289 -5.24 -21.32 -3.97
CA CYS A 289 -3.93 -21.95 -3.95
C CYS A 289 -3.26 -22.02 -5.32
N PHE A 290 -3.89 -21.46 -6.37
CA PHE A 290 -3.33 -21.41 -7.72
C PHE A 290 -2.94 -22.79 -8.25
N LYS A 291 -3.75 -23.81 -7.92
CA LYS A 291 -3.57 -25.20 -8.39
C LYS A 291 -4.50 -25.48 -9.55
N SER A 292 -3.94 -26.07 -10.60
CA SER A 292 -4.64 -26.43 -11.82
C SER A 292 -5.24 -27.83 -11.72
N ILE A 293 -6.52 -27.94 -12.09
CA ILE A 293 -7.28 -29.18 -12.08
C ILE A 293 -8.06 -29.30 -13.39
N CYS A 294 -8.24 -30.52 -13.91
CA CYS A 294 -8.99 -30.69 -15.15
C CYS A 294 -10.49 -30.41 -14.94
N ALA A 295 -11.18 -29.98 -16.00
CA ALA A 295 -12.62 -29.77 -15.99
C ALA A 295 -13.42 -30.97 -15.45
N HIS A 296 -12.95 -32.20 -15.69
CA HIS A 296 -13.58 -33.40 -15.15
C HIS A 296 -13.51 -33.45 -13.61
N CYS A 297 -12.35 -33.19 -13.01
CA CYS A 297 -12.20 -33.15 -11.56
C CYS A 297 -12.99 -31.99 -10.93
N VAL A 298 -13.06 -30.84 -11.61
CA VAL A 298 -13.95 -29.74 -11.18
C VAL A 298 -15.40 -30.22 -11.11
N ALA A 299 -15.91 -30.84 -12.17
CA ALA A 299 -17.29 -31.32 -12.21
C ALA A 299 -17.58 -32.34 -11.10
N VAL A 300 -16.65 -33.27 -10.84
CA VAL A 300 -16.78 -34.26 -9.75
C VAL A 300 -16.79 -33.57 -8.37
N LEU A 301 -15.89 -32.62 -8.12
CA LEU A 301 -15.83 -31.89 -6.85
C LEU A 301 -17.11 -31.08 -6.57
N VAL A 302 -17.68 -30.48 -7.61
CA VAL A 302 -18.94 -29.72 -7.51
C VAL A 302 -20.12 -30.66 -7.29
N ALA A 303 -20.17 -31.79 -8.01
CA ALA A 303 -21.24 -32.77 -7.85
C ALA A 303 -21.22 -33.47 -6.48
N THR A 304 -20.04 -33.74 -5.93
CA THR A 304 -19.86 -34.41 -4.63
C THR A 304 -19.96 -33.45 -3.44
N GLY A 305 -19.73 -32.15 -3.64
CA GLY A 305 -19.83 -31.11 -2.61
C GLY A 305 -21.25 -30.76 -2.14
N ARG A 306 -22.29 -31.50 -2.58
CA ARG A 306 -23.73 -31.22 -2.41
C ARG A 306 -24.29 -31.38 -0.97
N GLY A 307 -23.51 -31.03 0.03
CA GLY A 307 -23.93 -31.08 1.44
C GLY A 307 -24.56 -29.80 1.96
N ASN A 308 -24.04 -28.61 1.61
CA ASN A 308 -24.45 -27.31 2.20
C ASN A 308 -23.89 -26.08 1.46
N ILE A 309 -23.32 -26.27 0.28
CA ILE A 309 -22.51 -25.26 -0.44
C ILE A 309 -23.24 -24.98 -1.77
N GLY A 310 -23.36 -23.72 -2.20
CA GLY A 310 -24.24 -23.34 -3.31
C GLY A 310 -23.94 -24.07 -4.62
N GLU A 311 -24.90 -24.10 -5.57
CA GLU A 311 -24.80 -24.87 -6.84
C GLU A 311 -23.58 -24.53 -7.74
N HIS A 312 -22.86 -23.45 -7.44
CA HIS A 312 -21.71 -22.95 -8.21
C HIS A 312 -20.42 -22.81 -7.39
N GLU A 313 -20.38 -23.43 -6.23
CA GLU A 313 -19.24 -23.37 -5.33
C GLU A 313 -18.54 -24.74 -5.28
N MET A 314 -17.20 -24.71 -5.27
CA MET A 314 -16.38 -25.91 -5.07
C MET A 314 -15.57 -25.78 -3.79
N LEU A 315 -15.46 -26.89 -3.04
CA LEU A 315 -14.51 -27.00 -1.95
C LEU A 315 -13.15 -27.37 -2.53
N CYS A 316 -12.16 -26.48 -2.43
CA CYS A 316 -10.84 -26.74 -2.98
C CYS A 316 -10.20 -27.97 -2.31
N PRO A 317 -9.75 -28.99 -3.06
CA PRO A 317 -9.22 -30.23 -2.49
C PRO A 317 -7.86 -30.06 -1.80
N PHE A 318 -7.16 -28.96 -2.08
CA PHE A 318 -5.83 -28.67 -1.50
C PHE A 318 -5.94 -27.84 -0.22
N CYS A 319 -6.72 -26.76 -0.25
CA CYS A 319 -6.77 -25.76 0.81
C CYS A 319 -8.06 -25.86 1.67
N ARG A 320 -9.05 -26.64 1.23
CA ARG A 320 -10.40 -26.77 1.82
C ARG A 320 -11.17 -25.46 1.96
N LYS A 321 -10.80 -24.40 1.24
CA LYS A 321 -11.62 -23.18 1.13
C LYS A 321 -12.68 -23.38 0.06
N THR A 322 -13.87 -22.84 0.32
CA THR A 322 -14.96 -22.78 -0.65
C THR A 322 -14.70 -21.65 -1.64
N GLU A 323 -14.81 -21.94 -2.93
CA GLU A 323 -14.60 -20.95 -3.99
C GLU A 323 -15.72 -20.99 -5.01
N ALA A 324 -16.17 -19.82 -5.45
CA ALA A 324 -17.05 -19.70 -6.61
C ALA A 324 -16.28 -20.11 -7.88
N LEU A 325 -16.87 -21.00 -8.67
CA LEU A 325 -16.30 -21.40 -9.94
C LEU A 325 -16.22 -20.18 -10.88
N PRO A 326 -15.12 -20.02 -11.64
CA PRO A 326 -15.13 -19.08 -12.75
C PRO A 326 -16.22 -19.53 -13.73
N ILE A 327 -17.26 -18.71 -13.89
CA ILE A 327 -18.26 -18.90 -14.94
C ILE A 327 -17.48 -18.80 -16.24
N SER A 328 -17.28 -19.93 -16.93
CA SER A 328 -16.62 -19.94 -18.22
C SER A 328 -17.46 -19.08 -19.17
N THR A 329 -17.04 -17.84 -19.37
CA THR A 329 -17.64 -16.91 -20.32
C THR A 329 -17.13 -17.29 -21.70
N GLN A 330 -17.58 -18.39 -22.29
CA GLN A 330 -17.65 -18.52 -23.74
C GLN A 330 -18.48 -19.71 -24.19
N GLY A 331 -19.32 -19.44 -25.20
CA GLY A 331 -20.26 -20.37 -25.78
C GLY A 331 -19.61 -21.48 -26.61
N HIS A 332 -20.49 -22.39 -27.03
CA HIS A 332 -20.22 -23.64 -27.75
C HIS A 332 -19.73 -24.80 -26.86
N CYS A 333 -20.63 -25.28 -26.01
CA CYS A 333 -20.65 -26.70 -25.65
C CYS A 333 -20.85 -27.53 -26.93
N VAL A 334 -19.77 -28.08 -27.48
CA VAL A 334 -19.86 -29.24 -28.39
C VAL A 334 -20.37 -30.39 -27.54
N GLY A 335 -21.59 -30.85 -27.81
CA GLY A 335 -22.27 -31.90 -27.06
C GLY A 335 -21.42 -33.16 -26.98
N LEU A 336 -20.90 -33.46 -25.78
CA LEU A 336 -20.36 -34.77 -25.45
C LEU A 336 -21.50 -35.79 -25.53
N PRO A 337 -21.38 -36.88 -26.31
CA PRO A 337 -22.37 -37.93 -26.33
C PRO A 337 -22.46 -38.59 -24.94
N PRO A 338 -23.68 -38.95 -24.48
CA PRO A 338 -23.86 -39.60 -23.19
C PRO A 338 -23.10 -40.94 -23.14
N PRO A 339 -22.61 -41.37 -21.97
CA PRO A 339 -21.94 -42.66 -21.81
C PRO A 339 -22.93 -43.77 -22.13
N THR A 340 -22.69 -44.49 -23.22
CA THR A 340 -23.42 -45.71 -23.55
C THR A 340 -22.97 -46.81 -22.58
N ALA A 341 -23.90 -47.23 -21.71
CA ALA A 341 -23.71 -48.38 -20.83
C ALA A 341 -23.69 -49.67 -21.65
N SER A 342 -22.48 -50.14 -21.99
CA SER A 342 -22.25 -51.45 -22.59
C SER A 342 -22.43 -52.54 -21.52
N VAL A 343 -23.67 -53.00 -21.33
CA VAL A 343 -23.95 -54.19 -20.51
C VAL A 343 -23.49 -55.43 -21.28
N GLN A 344 -22.31 -55.95 -20.94
CA GLN A 344 -21.88 -57.28 -21.38
C GLN A 344 -22.71 -58.34 -20.65
N LYS A 345 -23.61 -59.01 -21.38
CA LYS A 345 -24.24 -60.27 -20.93
C LYS A 345 -23.15 -61.34 -20.86
N LEU A 346 -22.79 -61.77 -19.65
CA LEU A 346 -22.13 -63.06 -19.45
C LEU A 346 -23.13 -64.16 -19.84
N GLY A 347 -22.75 -64.97 -20.82
CA GLY A 347 -23.45 -66.20 -21.17
C GLY A 347 -23.23 -67.26 -20.09
N SER A 348 -24.34 -67.81 -19.61
CA SER A 348 -24.37 -69.00 -18.76
C SER A 348 -24.28 -70.27 -19.61
N VAL A 349 -23.63 -71.28 -19.02
CA VAL A 349 -23.31 -72.65 -19.49
C VAL A 349 -24.44 -73.35 -20.23
#